data_AF-A0A842RAP2-F1
#
_entry.id   AF-A0A842RAP2-F1
#
_cell.length_a   1.000
_cell.length_b   1.000
_cell.length_c   1.000
_cell.angle_alpha   90.00
_cell.angle_beta   90.00
_cell.angle_gamma   90.00
#
_symmetry.space_group_name_H-M   'P 1'
#
loop_
_entity.id
_entity.type
_entity.pdbx_description
1 polymer ?
#
loop_
_entity_poly.entity_id
_entity_poly.type
_entity_poly.pdbx_seq_one_letter_code
_entity_poly.pdbx_strand_id
1 'polypeptide(L)'
;MLANRTAHVTVGVILAFAYVPIEFFIINEQYPFTWIHWVTAILLAIVGSEGPDLDQLYSFMSHRDVVTHSALYPGIIFGVCLWWRLTVNSALISCFIPFLLAYGSHLFLDYFPRIQVKDMLNKGIRISEKRGTFLMHVPFVYKTKEGKERKTLNVKQTERWLMFNAFLCVVMAVFLAVTRFIFDVSTIT
;
A
#
# COMPACT_ATOMS: atom_id res chain seq x y z
N MET A 1 -10.00 -14.00 10.72
CA MET A 1 -10.95 -13.53 9.68
C MET A 1 -10.08 -12.90 8.61
N LEU A 2 -9.98 -13.49 7.43
CA LEU A 2 -9.08 -13.00 6.36
C LEU A 2 -9.56 -11.63 5.87
N ALA A 3 -8.64 -10.67 5.75
CA ALA A 3 -8.86 -9.38 5.10
C ALA A 3 -9.50 -9.57 3.71
N ASN A 4 -10.17 -8.55 3.16
CA ASN A 4 -10.77 -8.65 1.83
C ASN A 4 -9.69 -8.54 0.74
N ARG A 5 -8.77 -9.50 0.73
CA ARG A 5 -7.62 -9.61 -0.15
C ARG A 5 -8.00 -9.40 -1.61
N THR A 6 -9.11 -10.00 -2.03
CA THR A 6 -9.66 -9.82 -3.39
C THR A 6 -9.95 -8.35 -3.70
N ALA A 7 -10.57 -7.59 -2.78
CA ALA A 7 -10.81 -6.18 -3.00
C ALA A 7 -9.52 -5.35 -3.01
N HIS A 8 -8.56 -5.64 -2.11
CA HIS A 8 -7.28 -4.95 -2.07
C HIS A 8 -6.52 -5.10 -3.41
N VAL A 9 -6.41 -6.33 -3.90
CA VAL A 9 -5.77 -6.62 -5.19
C VAL A 9 -6.55 -6.02 -6.36
N THR A 10 -7.88 -6.15 -6.37
CA THR A 10 -8.72 -5.61 -7.45
C THR A 10 -8.56 -4.10 -7.56
N VAL A 11 -8.60 -3.37 -6.44
CA VAL A 11 -8.40 -1.91 -6.43
C VAL A 11 -6.98 -1.55 -6.86
N GLY A 12 -5.95 -2.26 -6.36
CA GLY A 12 -4.57 -2.05 -6.80
C GLY A 12 -4.39 -2.22 -8.31
N VAL A 13 -4.97 -3.26 -8.89
CA VAL A 13 -4.94 -3.51 -10.34
C VAL A 13 -5.69 -2.42 -11.10
N ILE A 14 -6.88 -2.01 -10.66
CA ILE A 14 -7.63 -0.91 -11.29
C ILE A 14 -6.80 0.38 -11.28
N LEU A 15 -6.13 0.70 -10.17
CA LEU A 15 -5.25 1.88 -10.08
C LEU A 15 -4.07 1.80 -11.05
N ALA A 16 -3.46 0.62 -11.22
CA ALA A 16 -2.42 0.40 -12.22
C ALA A 16 -2.94 0.62 -13.64
N PHE A 17 -4.11 0.06 -13.98
CA PHE A 17 -4.75 0.24 -15.28
C PHE A 17 -5.24 1.67 -15.53
N ALA A 18 -5.51 2.45 -14.49
CA ALA A 18 -5.82 3.87 -14.63
C ALA A 18 -4.54 4.71 -14.85
N TYR A 19 -3.48 4.41 -14.09
CA TYR A 19 -2.22 5.16 -14.13
C TYR A 19 -1.44 4.95 -15.43
N VAL A 20 -1.32 3.71 -15.89
CA VAL A 20 -0.42 3.37 -17.01
C VAL A 20 -0.85 3.99 -18.36
N PRO A 21 -2.14 4.04 -18.74
CA PRO A 21 -2.57 4.77 -19.93
C PRO A 21 -2.34 6.28 -19.81
N ILE A 22 -2.59 6.86 -18.64
CA ILE A 22 -2.30 8.28 -18.37
C ILE A 22 -0.81 8.56 -18.63
N GLU A 23 0.06 7.65 -18.17
CA GLU A 23 1.49 7.73 -18.46
C GLU A 23 1.79 7.67 -19.96
N PHE A 24 1.19 6.72 -20.68
CA PHE A 24 1.40 6.55 -22.12
C PHE A 24 0.95 7.76 -22.94
N PHE A 25 -0.18 8.38 -22.60
CA PHE A 25 -0.71 9.52 -23.36
C PHE A 25 -0.07 10.86 -22.99
N ILE A 26 0.33 11.04 -21.73
CA ILE A 26 0.86 12.33 -21.26
C ILE A 26 2.38 12.43 -21.46
N ILE A 27 3.11 11.31 -21.42
CA ILE A 27 4.58 11.36 -21.17
C ILE A 27 5.41 10.76 -22.31
N ASN A 28 4.79 10.12 -23.31
CA ASN A 28 5.49 9.28 -24.29
C ASN A 28 6.07 10.05 -25.49
N GLU A 29 6.78 11.15 -25.22
CA GLU A 29 7.64 11.81 -26.22
C GLU A 29 9.13 11.54 -26.02
N GLN A 30 9.60 11.20 -24.81
CA GLN A 30 11.04 11.09 -24.50
C GLN A 30 11.55 9.70 -24.11
N TYR A 31 10.72 8.79 -23.60
CA TYR A 31 11.13 7.43 -23.20
C TYR A 31 10.07 6.41 -23.61
N PRO A 32 10.35 5.47 -24.53
CA PRO A 32 9.35 4.53 -25.02
C PRO A 32 8.91 3.61 -23.88
N PHE A 33 7.71 3.84 -23.37
CA PHE A 33 7.08 2.97 -22.38
C PHE A 33 6.59 1.69 -23.07
N THR A 34 7.41 0.64 -23.04
CA THR A 34 7.11 -0.65 -23.68
C THR A 34 6.16 -1.52 -22.85
N TRP A 35 5.61 -2.57 -23.46
CA TRP A 35 4.74 -3.55 -22.79
C TRP A 35 5.37 -4.21 -21.56
N ILE A 36 6.70 -4.30 -21.49
CA ILE A 36 7.41 -4.86 -20.32
C ILE A 36 7.12 -4.00 -19.09
N HIS A 37 7.15 -2.68 -19.24
CA HIS A 37 6.87 -1.75 -18.14
C HIS A 37 5.41 -1.85 -17.67
N TRP A 38 4.46 -2.11 -18.58
CA TRP A 38 3.06 -2.38 -18.22
C TRP A 38 2.94 -3.61 -17.33
N VAL A 39 3.57 -4.71 -17.74
CA VAL A 39 3.57 -5.95 -16.98
C VAL A 39 4.24 -5.73 -15.61
N THR A 40 5.39 -5.05 -15.58
CA THR A 40 6.07 -4.71 -14.33
C THR A 40 5.22 -3.84 -13.41
N ALA A 41 4.56 -2.81 -13.93
CA ALA A 41 3.66 -1.94 -13.16
C ALA A 41 2.48 -2.71 -12.55
N ILE A 42 1.86 -3.62 -13.31
CA ILE A 42 0.76 -4.45 -12.81
C ILE A 42 1.25 -5.42 -11.73
N LEU A 43 2.38 -6.11 -11.96
CA LEU A 43 2.97 -7.02 -10.97
C LEU A 43 3.34 -6.26 -9.69
N LEU A 44 3.93 -5.09 -9.81
CA LEU A 44 4.26 -4.23 -8.68
C LEU A 44 3.02 -3.70 -7.96
N ALA A 45 1.92 -3.40 -8.66
CA ALA A 45 0.66 -3.05 -8.01
C ALA A 45 0.08 -4.24 -7.21
N ILE A 46 0.18 -5.46 -7.74
CA ILE A 46 -0.21 -6.67 -6.99
C ILE A 46 0.66 -6.80 -5.74
N VAL A 47 1.98 -6.70 -5.86
CA VAL A 47 2.90 -6.74 -4.70
C VAL A 47 2.59 -5.63 -3.71
N GLY A 48 2.30 -4.41 -4.16
CA GLY A 48 1.91 -3.29 -3.30
C GLY A 48 0.62 -3.57 -2.54
N SER A 49 -0.38 -4.14 -3.22
CA SER A 49 -1.66 -4.52 -2.61
C SER A 49 -1.57 -5.72 -1.66
N GLU A 50 -0.52 -6.54 -1.75
CA GLU A 50 -0.30 -7.71 -0.89
C GLU A 50 0.69 -7.43 0.24
N GLY A 51 1.52 -6.39 0.09
CA GLY A 51 2.61 -6.03 0.98
C GLY A 51 2.22 -5.98 2.46
N PRO A 52 1.15 -5.26 2.85
CA PRO A 52 0.77 -5.18 4.26
C PRO A 52 0.39 -6.53 4.88
N ASP A 53 -0.17 -7.44 4.07
CA ASP A 53 -0.60 -8.78 4.50
C ASP A 53 0.54 -9.80 4.53
N LEU A 54 1.77 -9.43 4.17
CA LEU A 54 2.94 -10.33 4.31
C LEU A 54 3.16 -10.74 5.76
N ASP A 55 2.70 -9.94 6.74
CA ASP A 55 2.73 -10.32 8.15
C ASP A 55 2.00 -11.64 8.47
N GLN A 56 1.03 -12.04 7.65
CA GLN A 56 0.30 -13.30 7.82
C GLN A 56 1.16 -14.53 7.48
N LEU A 57 2.22 -14.35 6.70
CA LEU A 57 3.09 -15.45 6.26
C LEU A 57 4.16 -15.80 7.30
N TYR A 58 4.44 -14.89 8.24
CA TYR A 58 5.53 -15.05 9.19
C TYR A 58 4.98 -15.27 10.60
N SER A 59 5.36 -16.39 11.22
CA SER A 59 4.91 -16.74 12.58
C SER A 59 5.35 -15.74 13.67
N PHE A 60 6.39 -14.97 13.38
CA PHE A 60 6.86 -13.90 14.27
C PHE A 60 6.15 -12.57 14.03
N MET A 61 5.29 -12.41 13.04
CA MET A 61 4.48 -11.19 12.90
C MET A 61 3.03 -11.49 13.23
N SER A 62 2.37 -10.57 13.90
CA SER A 62 0.92 -10.63 14.03
C SER A 62 0.29 -9.96 12.83
N HIS A 63 -0.76 -10.56 12.27
CA HIS A 63 -1.59 -9.89 11.28
C HIS A 63 -1.99 -8.49 11.78
N ARG A 64 -1.76 -7.46 10.96
CA ARG A 64 -1.90 -6.03 11.29
C ARG A 64 -0.82 -5.51 12.21
N ASP A 65 0.42 -5.87 11.93
CA ASP A 65 1.58 -5.27 12.59
C ASP A 65 1.73 -3.81 12.16
N VAL A 66 2.02 -2.90 13.10
CA VAL A 66 2.23 -1.48 12.77
C VAL A 66 3.35 -1.27 11.76
N VAL A 67 4.35 -2.17 11.69
CA VAL A 67 5.45 -2.10 10.74
C VAL A 67 4.99 -2.42 9.33
N THR A 68 4.30 -3.55 9.13
CA THR A 68 3.79 -3.95 7.81
C THR A 68 2.64 -3.08 7.33
N HIS A 69 1.93 -2.42 8.24
CA HIS A 69 0.87 -1.44 7.92
C HIS A 69 1.36 0.00 8.08
N SER A 70 2.66 0.24 7.85
CA SER A 70 3.25 1.57 7.79
C SER A 70 3.79 1.90 6.41
N ALA A 71 3.94 3.19 6.14
CA ALA A 71 4.65 3.71 5.01
C ALA A 71 6.17 3.54 5.14
N LEU A 72 6.69 2.90 6.19
CA LEU A 72 8.13 2.66 6.35
C LEU A 72 8.66 1.73 5.26
N TYR A 73 8.01 0.59 5.04
CA TYR A 73 8.43 -0.37 4.01
C TYR A 73 8.36 0.23 2.59
N PRO A 74 7.23 0.85 2.18
CA PRO A 74 7.17 1.61 0.93
C PRO A 74 8.17 2.77 0.89
N GLY A 75 8.45 3.41 2.03
CA GLY A 75 9.35 4.55 2.15
C GLY A 75 10.82 4.18 1.90
N ILE A 76 11.26 3.01 2.35
CA ILE A 76 12.60 2.48 2.02
C ILE A 76 12.71 2.28 0.51
N ILE A 77 11.70 1.63 -0.09
CA ILE A 77 11.65 1.41 -1.54
C ILE A 77 11.65 2.75 -2.28
N PHE A 78 10.82 3.71 -1.85
CA PHE A 78 10.75 5.06 -2.41
C PHE A 78 12.10 5.78 -2.36
N GLY A 79 12.83 5.71 -1.23
CA GLY A 79 14.16 6.29 -1.10
C GLY A 79 15.16 5.69 -2.08
N VAL A 80 15.13 4.37 -2.26
CA VAL A 80 15.94 3.68 -3.27
C VAL A 80 15.54 4.10 -4.68
N CYS A 81 14.24 4.22 -4.99
CA CYS A 81 13.75 4.68 -6.29
C CYS A 81 14.17 6.13 -6.58
N LEU A 82 14.15 7.00 -5.58
CA LEU A 82 14.59 8.38 -5.71
C LEU A 82 16.10 8.45 -5.97
N TRP A 83 16.90 7.69 -5.21
CA TRP A 83 18.33 7.56 -5.49
C TRP A 83 18.61 7.02 -6.89
N TRP A 84 17.86 6.00 -7.32
CA TRP A 84 17.96 5.42 -8.66
C TRP A 84 17.56 6.44 -9.74
N ARG A 85 16.53 7.27 -9.53
CA ARG A 85 16.18 8.37 -10.46
C ARG A 85 17.33 9.32 -10.68
N LEU A 86 18.05 9.63 -9.62
CA LEU A 86 19.19 10.54 -9.67
C LEU A 86 20.41 9.90 -10.34
N THR A 87 20.43 8.58 -10.55
CA THR A 87 21.64 7.85 -11.01
C THR A 87 21.44 7.01 -12.28
N VAL A 88 20.21 6.63 -12.65
CA VAL A 88 19.92 5.67 -13.73
C VAL A 88 18.50 5.83 -14.33
N ASN A 89 18.25 5.09 -15.43
CA ASN A 89 17.07 5.12 -16.31
C ASN A 89 15.70 5.31 -15.61
N SER A 90 14.86 6.15 -16.21
CA SER A 90 13.59 6.71 -15.71
C SER A 90 12.42 5.73 -15.62
N ALA A 91 12.41 4.68 -16.44
CA ALA A 91 11.20 3.88 -16.67
C ALA A 91 10.82 2.94 -15.51
N LEU A 92 11.79 2.50 -14.71
CA LEU A 92 11.52 1.66 -13.53
C LEU A 92 10.72 2.42 -12.46
N ILE A 93 10.97 3.73 -12.33
CA ILE A 93 10.32 4.59 -11.33
C ILE A 93 8.83 4.75 -11.65
N SER A 94 8.49 4.83 -12.94
CA SER A 94 7.10 4.81 -13.39
C SER A 94 6.34 3.58 -12.90
N CYS A 95 7.01 2.42 -12.87
CA CYS A 95 6.41 1.17 -12.44
C CYS A 95 6.22 1.10 -10.92
N PHE A 96 6.97 1.89 -10.14
CA PHE A 96 6.84 1.97 -8.68
C PHE A 96 5.69 2.87 -8.21
N ILE A 97 5.21 3.79 -9.03
CA ILE A 97 4.06 4.64 -8.68
C ILE A 97 2.80 3.79 -8.45
N PRO A 98 2.43 2.84 -9.34
CA PRO A 98 1.35 1.88 -9.09
C PRO A 98 1.53 1.05 -7.82
N PHE A 99 2.76 0.66 -7.46
CA PHE A 99 3.03 -0.03 -6.19
C PHE A 99 2.63 0.82 -4.99
N LEU A 100 3.07 2.09 -4.94
CA LEU A 100 2.76 3.00 -3.83
C LEU A 100 1.26 3.29 -3.74
N LEU A 101 0.59 3.48 -4.88
CA LEU A 101 -0.85 3.67 -4.94
C LEU A 101 -1.62 2.42 -4.47
N ALA A 102 -1.20 1.24 -4.92
CA ALA A 102 -1.83 -0.02 -4.51
C ALA A 102 -1.63 -0.29 -3.01
N TYR A 103 -0.43 -0.06 -2.49
CA TYR A 103 -0.13 -0.18 -1.06
C TYR A 103 -0.92 0.82 -0.23
N GLY A 104 -0.95 2.09 -0.63
CA GLY A 104 -1.78 3.11 0.02
C GLY A 104 -3.27 2.77 -0.02
N SER A 105 -3.75 2.21 -1.13
CA SER A 105 -5.14 1.77 -1.27
C SER A 105 -5.47 0.60 -0.35
N HIS A 106 -4.54 -0.33 -0.12
CA HIS A 106 -4.73 -1.41 0.86
C HIS A 106 -4.94 -0.82 2.25
N LEU A 107 -4.03 0.06 2.70
CA LEU A 107 -4.13 0.68 4.03
C LEU A 107 -5.43 1.49 4.18
N PHE A 108 -5.87 2.17 3.11
CA PHE A 108 -7.13 2.89 3.09
C PHE A 108 -8.34 1.96 3.11
N LEU A 109 -8.33 0.85 2.38
CA LEU A 109 -9.43 -0.11 2.37
C LEU A 109 -9.56 -0.84 3.69
N ASP A 110 -8.44 -1.07 4.37
CA ASP A 110 -8.48 -1.58 5.73
C ASP A 110 -9.33 -0.66 6.60
N TYR A 111 -9.22 0.67 6.50
CA TYR A 111 -10.01 1.63 7.29
C TYR A 111 -11.53 1.30 7.34
N PHE A 112 -12.06 0.67 6.31
CA PHE A 112 -13.46 0.27 6.24
C PHE A 112 -13.68 -1.15 6.79
N PRO A 113 -14.42 -1.32 7.90
CA PRO A 113 -14.71 -2.65 8.44
C PRO A 113 -15.51 -3.46 7.42
N ARG A 114 -15.12 -4.74 7.23
CA ARG A 114 -15.82 -5.64 6.30
C ARG A 114 -17.25 -5.93 6.80
N ILE A 115 -18.23 -5.29 6.16
CA ILE A 115 -19.65 -5.56 6.39
C ILE A 115 -20.04 -6.77 5.54
N GLN A 116 -20.45 -7.88 6.16
CA GLN A 116 -20.99 -9.01 5.40
C GLN A 116 -22.46 -8.71 5.08
N VAL A 117 -22.92 -9.04 3.88
CA VAL A 117 -24.31 -8.83 3.44
C VAL A 117 -25.30 -9.54 4.39
N LYS A 118 -24.92 -10.69 4.94
CA LYS A 118 -25.70 -11.41 5.96
C LYS A 118 -25.89 -10.60 7.25
N ASP A 119 -24.90 -9.80 7.65
CA ASP A 119 -24.99 -8.93 8.83
C ASP A 119 -25.89 -7.71 8.56
N MET A 120 -25.98 -7.27 7.30
CA MET A 120 -26.90 -6.21 6.89
C MET A 120 -28.36 -6.67 6.89
N LEU A 121 -28.61 -7.93 6.51
CA LEU A 121 -29.95 -8.50 6.43
C LEU A 121 -30.56 -8.82 7.81
N ASN A 122 -29.73 -9.17 8.80
CA ASN A 122 -30.22 -9.65 10.11
C ASN A 122 -30.49 -8.55 11.17
N LYS A 123 -30.59 -7.27 10.78
CA LYS A 123 -30.94 -6.12 11.64
C LYS A 123 -30.28 -6.13 13.04
N GLY A 124 -29.08 -5.58 13.12
CA GLY A 124 -28.45 -5.22 14.38
C GLY A 124 -26.94 -5.12 14.28
N ILE A 125 -26.41 -4.44 13.25
CA ILE A 125 -24.95 -4.28 13.10
C ILE A 125 -24.44 -3.40 14.25
N ARG A 126 -23.90 -4.02 15.30
CA ARG A 126 -23.01 -3.33 16.23
C ARG A 126 -21.65 -3.21 15.56
N ILE A 127 -21.49 -2.17 14.75
CA ILE A 127 -20.21 -1.79 14.09
C ILE A 127 -19.05 -1.77 15.12
N SER A 128 -19.36 -1.52 16.40
CA SER A 128 -18.43 -1.56 17.53
C SER A 128 -17.72 -2.90 17.74
N GLU A 129 -18.35 -4.05 17.48
CA GLU A 129 -17.76 -5.37 17.76
C GLU A 129 -16.72 -5.78 16.69
N LYS A 130 -16.92 -5.36 15.43
CA LYS A 130 -15.96 -5.61 14.33
C LYS A 130 -14.75 -4.68 14.34
N ARG A 131 -14.78 -3.61 15.15
CA ARG A 131 -13.62 -2.71 15.35
C ARG A 131 -12.51 -3.37 16.17
N GLY A 132 -12.81 -4.37 16.99
CA GLY A 132 -11.80 -5.09 17.79
C GLY A 132 -10.85 -5.95 16.95
N THR A 133 -11.36 -6.55 15.86
CA THR A 133 -10.53 -7.30 14.89
C THR A 133 -9.66 -6.39 14.01
N PHE A 134 -9.81 -5.08 14.17
CA PHE A 134 -9.18 -4.06 13.34
C PHE A 134 -7.90 -3.48 13.93
N LEU A 135 -7.65 -3.73 15.21
CA LEU A 135 -6.58 -3.07 15.93
C LEU A 135 -5.21 -3.51 15.44
N MET A 136 -4.30 -2.54 15.36
CA MET A 136 -2.90 -2.81 15.07
C MET A 136 -2.16 -3.29 16.30
N HIS A 137 -1.20 -4.16 16.04
CA HIS A 137 -0.32 -4.72 17.04
C HIS A 137 1.06 -4.07 16.95
N VAL A 138 1.61 -3.70 18.11
CA VAL A 138 2.99 -3.20 18.20
C VAL A 138 3.94 -4.39 18.09
N PRO A 139 4.99 -4.32 17.24
CA PRO A 139 5.95 -5.39 17.07
C PRO A 139 6.69 -5.66 18.37
N PHE A 140 7.20 -6.88 18.52
CA PHE A 140 8.06 -7.28 19.65
C PHE A 140 7.37 -7.29 21.04
N VAL A 141 6.06 -7.07 21.11
CA VAL A 141 5.25 -7.32 22.31
C VAL A 141 4.48 -8.64 22.15
N TYR A 142 5.22 -9.74 22.03
CA TYR A 142 4.65 -11.08 21.83
C TYR A 142 4.09 -11.66 23.10
N LYS A 143 2.93 -12.33 22.95
CA LYS A 143 2.44 -13.29 23.94
C LYS A 143 1.93 -14.55 23.26
N THR A 144 2.68 -15.59 23.54
CA THR A 144 2.38 -17.01 23.37
C THR A 144 1.35 -17.43 24.44
N LYS A 145 0.98 -18.71 24.46
CA LYS A 145 -0.12 -19.29 25.28
C LYS A 145 -0.04 -19.04 26.81
N GLU A 146 0.98 -18.36 27.35
CA GLU A 146 1.34 -18.28 28.78
C GLU A 146 1.02 -16.92 29.46
N GLY A 147 -0.02 -16.22 29.02
CA GLY A 147 -0.77 -15.37 29.96
C GLY A 147 -0.18 -14.00 30.30
N LYS A 148 -0.01 -13.14 29.31
CA LYS A 148 0.13 -11.70 29.57
C LYS A 148 -0.63 -10.99 28.38
N GLU A 149 -0.89 -9.68 28.36
CA GLU A 149 -1.56 -8.94 27.25
C GLU A 149 -0.68 -8.37 26.10
N ARG A 150 -1.14 -8.46 24.83
CA ARG A 150 -0.53 -7.77 23.67
C ARG A 150 -0.87 -6.27 23.71
N LYS A 151 0.11 -5.39 23.48
CA LYS A 151 -0.17 -3.94 23.39
C LYS A 151 -0.74 -3.63 22.00
N THR A 152 -2.04 -3.39 21.95
CA THR A 152 -2.75 -2.93 20.74
C THR A 152 -2.89 -1.42 20.74
N LEU A 153 -2.87 -0.82 19.55
CA LEU A 153 -3.39 0.52 19.39
C LEU A 153 -4.90 0.49 19.64
N ASN A 154 -5.45 1.55 20.24
CA ASN A 154 -6.90 1.69 20.30
C ASN A 154 -7.46 2.01 18.90
N VAL A 155 -8.78 1.90 18.73
CA VAL A 155 -9.45 2.10 17.43
C VAL A 155 -9.05 3.42 16.77
N LYS A 156 -9.12 4.55 17.51
CA LYS A 156 -8.77 5.88 16.98
C LYS A 156 -7.30 5.98 16.57
N GLN A 157 -6.41 5.33 17.31
CA GLN A 157 -4.97 5.30 17.00
C GLN A 157 -4.71 4.48 15.74
N THR A 158 -5.32 3.31 15.60
CA THR A 158 -5.23 2.48 14.38
C THR A 158 -5.79 3.22 13.17
N GLU A 159 -6.96 3.83 13.30
CA GLU A 159 -7.58 4.64 12.24
C GLU A 159 -6.65 5.76 11.77
N ARG A 160 -6.08 6.53 12.72
CA ARG A 160 -5.12 7.59 12.41
C ARG A 160 -3.85 7.04 11.78
N TRP A 161 -3.35 5.90 12.25
CA TRP A 161 -2.14 5.27 11.71
C TRP A 161 -2.34 4.84 10.26
N LEU A 162 -3.43 4.13 9.94
CA LEU A 162 -3.74 3.74 8.56
C LEU A 162 -3.90 4.94 7.66
N MET A 163 -4.71 5.92 8.07
CA MET A 163 -4.97 7.10 7.25
C MET A 163 -3.69 7.91 6.99
N PHE A 164 -2.85 8.09 8.02
CA PHE A 164 -1.58 8.79 7.87
C PHE A 164 -0.63 8.04 6.94
N ASN A 165 -0.47 6.73 7.11
CA ASN A 165 0.44 5.94 6.27
C ASN A 165 -0.07 5.76 4.83
N ALA A 166 -1.39 5.61 4.65
CA ALA A 166 -2.01 5.62 3.32
C ALA A 166 -1.77 6.95 2.60
N PHE A 167 -1.98 8.07 3.32
CA PHE A 167 -1.72 9.41 2.80
C PHE A 167 -0.24 9.60 2.43
N LEU A 168 0.69 9.16 3.29
CA LEU A 168 2.12 9.20 2.98
C LEU A 168 2.46 8.42 1.71
N CYS A 169 1.86 7.24 1.49
CA CYS A 169 2.07 6.47 0.25
C CYS A 169 1.60 7.23 -0.99
N VAL A 170 0.45 7.91 -0.89
CA VAL A 170 -0.06 8.77 -1.98
C VAL A 170 0.87 9.97 -2.21
N VAL A 171 1.33 10.63 -1.15
CA VAL A 171 2.29 11.76 -1.27
C VAL A 171 3.58 11.30 -1.93
N MET A 172 4.13 10.14 -1.55
CA MET A 172 5.31 9.55 -2.18
C MET A 172 5.06 9.24 -3.66
N ALA A 173 3.91 8.68 -4.02
CA ALA A 173 3.53 8.39 -5.40
C ALA A 173 3.45 9.68 -6.25
N VAL A 174 2.78 10.71 -5.72
CA VAL A 174 2.69 12.03 -6.37
C VAL A 174 4.06 12.66 -6.50
N PHE A 175 4.91 12.57 -5.46
CA PHE A 175 6.26 13.10 -5.51
C PHE A 175 7.13 12.41 -6.57
N LEU A 176 7.06 11.08 -6.70
CA LEU A 176 7.75 10.36 -7.79
C LEU A 176 7.21 10.78 -9.16
N ALA A 177 5.89 10.95 -9.29
CA ALA A 177 5.29 11.43 -10.54
C ALA A 177 5.77 12.84 -10.88
N VAL A 178 5.80 13.76 -9.92
CA VAL A 178 6.22 15.16 -10.12
C VAL A 178 7.72 15.29 -10.38
N THR A 179 8.56 14.60 -9.61
CA THR A 179 10.02 14.64 -9.80
C THR A 179 10.44 14.12 -11.17
N ARG A 180 9.65 13.23 -11.78
CA ARG A 180 9.83 12.84 -13.17
C ARG A 180 9.65 14.01 -14.15
N PHE A 181 8.66 14.88 -13.93
CA PHE A 181 8.38 16.03 -14.80
C PHE A 181 9.38 17.18 -14.60
N ILE A 182 9.81 17.42 -13.36
CA ILE A 182 10.65 18.58 -13.02
C ILE A 182 12.13 18.31 -13.34
N PHE A 183 12.60 17.09 -13.08
CA PHE A 183 14.01 16.73 -13.28
C PHE A 183 14.13 15.86 -14.52
N ASP A 184 14.20 16.50 -15.69
CA ASP A 184 14.55 15.81 -16.92
C ASP A 184 16.07 15.53 -16.91
N VAL A 185 16.44 14.27 -16.70
CA VAL A 185 17.84 13.82 -16.57
C VAL A 185 18.61 14.02 -17.90
N SER A 186 17.91 14.29 -19.01
CA SER A 186 18.52 14.73 -20.26
C SER A 186 19.37 16.02 -20.14
N THR A 187 19.20 16.78 -19.05
CA THR A 187 19.95 18.03 -18.79
C THR A 187 21.23 17.84 -17.98
N ILE A 188 21.56 16.62 -17.53
CA ILE A 188 22.73 16.35 -16.67
C ILE A 188 23.86 15.62 -17.43
N THR A 189 23.66 15.29 -18.71
CA THR A 189 24.72 14.80 -19.63
C THR A 189 25.18 15.88 -20.61
#